data_AF-A0A6M4BD78-F1
#
_entry.id   AF-A0A6M4BD78-F1
#
_cell.length_a   1.000
_cell.length_b   1.000
_cell.length_c   1.000
_cell.angle_alpha   90.00
_cell.angle_beta   90.00
_cell.angle_gamma   90.00
#
_symmetry.space_group_name_H-M   'P 1'
#
loop_
_entity.id
_entity.type
_entity.pdbx_description
1 polymer ?
#
loop_
_entity_poly.entity_id
_entity_poly.type
_entity_poly.pdbx_seq_one_letter_code
_entity_poly.pdbx_strand_id
1 'polypeptide(L)'
;SDFTLIPLEWRVSNDTLVLALPNLQPGSTYNVSVAAINNDKEGPNVMVLAETVIGTPYPNPPDIEIKEHRGDRMLVHIPVAKNINGPVSMYRVIVSIELYQSSFIIDNLGNFTYAEEHGLPYYITAELDPEDIKNDFIIGDRVTYNGFYNAPLPLTNDIEVSLGVVSEKNNVRKIKYAESTNKIILNINEPEEVSPMVVALGAAIAIGVVLLLIGIGLLIILRKKIHFARLQRGSQSMPLSLSEPCVEIENSGFIQDEDERVDYYSNLK
;
A
#
# COMPACT_ATOMS: atom_id res chain seq x y z
N SER A 1 -20.65 -23.74 15.51
CA SER A 1 -22.00 -23.14 15.52
C SER A 1 -22.86 -24.09 14.75
N ASP A 2 -23.56 -24.95 15.48
CA ASP A 2 -24.40 -26.00 14.90
C ASP A 2 -25.64 -25.35 14.32
N PHE A 3 -25.64 -25.12 13.01
CA PHE A 3 -26.81 -24.65 12.30
C PHE A 3 -27.90 -25.71 12.43
N THR A 4 -28.97 -25.40 13.16
CA THR A 4 -30.11 -26.30 13.32
C THR A 4 -31.02 -26.17 12.10
N LEU A 5 -31.12 -27.24 11.32
CA LEU A 5 -32.03 -27.30 10.18
C LEU A 5 -33.47 -27.38 10.68
N ILE A 6 -34.33 -26.49 10.19
CA ILE A 6 -35.75 -26.49 10.52
C ILE A 6 -36.45 -27.55 9.67
N PRO A 7 -37.29 -28.42 10.25
CA PRO A 7 -38.13 -29.33 9.48
C PRO A 7 -39.06 -28.58 8.53
N LEU A 8 -39.19 -29.07 7.30
CA LEU A 8 -40.03 -28.49 6.26
C LEU A 8 -41.10 -29.52 5.86
N GLU A 9 -42.33 -29.05 5.64
CA GLU A 9 -43.47 -29.86 5.19
C GLU A 9 -44.06 -29.27 3.90
N TRP A 10 -44.43 -30.15 2.97
CA TRP A 10 -45.14 -29.79 1.76
C TRP A 10 -46.34 -30.71 1.57
N ARG A 11 -47.45 -30.13 1.09
CA ARG A 11 -48.66 -30.87 0.72
C ARG A 11 -48.90 -30.74 -0.77
N VAL A 12 -49.11 -31.88 -1.41
CA VAL A 12 -49.30 -31.98 -2.86
C VAL A 12 -50.51 -32.82 -3.21
N SER A 13 -51.02 -32.68 -4.44
CA SER A 13 -52.10 -33.51 -4.96
C SER A 13 -51.68 -34.98 -5.07
N ASN A 14 -52.68 -35.88 -5.05
CA ASN A 14 -52.49 -37.32 -5.23
C ASN A 14 -51.93 -37.70 -6.62
N ASP A 15 -52.12 -36.84 -7.62
CA ASP A 15 -51.64 -37.06 -8.99
C ASP A 15 -50.18 -36.63 -9.20
N THR A 16 -49.53 -36.05 -8.17
CA THR A 16 -48.15 -35.55 -8.26
C THR A 16 -47.15 -36.69 -8.15
N LEU A 17 -46.48 -37.01 -9.26
CA LEU A 17 -45.42 -38.03 -9.30
C LEU A 17 -44.02 -37.47 -9.00
N VAL A 18 -43.81 -36.16 -9.20
CA VAL A 18 -42.51 -35.49 -9.04
C VAL A 18 -42.71 -34.17 -8.32
N LEU A 19 -41.92 -33.94 -7.28
CA LEU A 19 -41.91 -32.70 -6.49
C LEU A 19 -40.47 -32.22 -6.33
N ALA A 20 -40.23 -30.95 -6.65
CA ALA A 20 -39.00 -30.26 -6.26
C ALA A 20 -39.20 -29.68 -4.85
N LEU A 21 -38.23 -29.91 -3.97
CA LEU A 21 -38.26 -29.43 -2.58
C LEU A 21 -37.51 -28.07 -2.49
N PRO A 22 -38.21 -26.92 -2.39
CA PRO A 22 -37.56 -25.62 -2.28
C PRO A 22 -37.04 -25.35 -0.86
N ASN A 23 -36.23 -24.31 -0.69
CA ASN A 23 -35.80 -23.77 0.61
C ASN A 23 -34.97 -24.72 1.49
N LEU A 24 -34.31 -25.72 0.89
CA LEU A 24 -33.31 -26.53 1.59
C LEU A 24 -31.98 -25.77 1.69
N GLN A 25 -31.24 -26.02 2.76
CA GLN A 25 -29.89 -25.48 2.95
C GLN A 25 -28.90 -26.20 2.03
N PRO A 26 -27.97 -25.50 1.37
CA PRO A 26 -26.93 -26.11 0.55
C PRO A 26 -25.97 -26.97 1.38
N GLY A 27 -25.35 -27.97 0.75
CA GLY A 27 -24.33 -28.83 1.36
C GLY A 27 -24.81 -29.56 2.63
N SER A 28 -26.12 -29.82 2.73
CA SER A 28 -26.78 -30.36 3.91
C SER A 28 -27.43 -31.70 3.59
N THR A 29 -27.42 -32.60 4.58
CA THR A 29 -28.06 -33.91 4.48
C THR A 29 -29.44 -33.86 5.14
N TYR A 30 -30.47 -34.23 4.39
CA TYR A 30 -31.85 -34.27 4.83
C TYR A 30 -32.39 -35.70 4.85
N ASN A 31 -33.19 -36.01 5.86
CA ASN A 31 -34.04 -37.19 5.84
C ASN A 31 -35.41 -36.77 5.30
N VAL A 32 -35.75 -37.22 4.09
CA VAL A 32 -36.98 -36.86 3.40
C VAL A 32 -37.99 -37.99 3.60
N SER A 33 -39.11 -37.70 4.24
CA SER A 33 -40.23 -38.64 4.42
C SER A 33 -41.43 -38.28 3.55
N VAL A 34 -42.08 -39.28 2.97
CA VAL A 34 -43.32 -39.12 2.20
C VAL A 34 -44.39 -40.03 2.78
N ALA A 35 -45.57 -39.47 3.06
CA ALA A 35 -46.73 -40.18 3.58
C ALA A 35 -48.01 -39.75 2.85
N ALA A 36 -48.93 -40.69 2.67
CA ALA A 36 -50.26 -40.38 2.14
C ALA A 36 -51.20 -39.95 3.28
N ILE A 37 -51.99 -38.90 3.07
CA ILE A 37 -52.98 -38.43 4.03
C ILE A 37 -54.38 -38.68 3.47
N ASN A 38 -55.23 -39.38 4.23
CA ASN A 38 -56.63 -39.64 3.88
C ASN A 38 -57.53 -39.36 5.09
N ASN A 39 -58.58 -38.54 4.93
CA ASN A 39 -59.47 -38.10 6.00
C ASN A 39 -58.71 -37.61 7.25
N ASP A 40 -57.70 -36.77 7.03
CA ASP A 40 -56.79 -36.21 8.06
C ASP A 40 -55.99 -37.25 8.87
N LYS A 41 -55.88 -38.48 8.36
CA LYS A 41 -55.02 -39.52 8.93
C LYS A 41 -53.83 -39.75 8.03
N GLU A 42 -52.64 -39.59 8.61
CA GLU A 42 -51.38 -39.93 7.96
C GLU A 42 -51.20 -41.45 7.93
N GLY A 43 -50.89 -41.99 6.76
CA GLY A 43 -50.53 -43.38 6.56
C GLY A 43 -49.08 -43.67 6.96
N PRO A 44 -48.57 -44.88 6.68
CA PRO A 44 -47.16 -45.18 6.84
C PRO A 44 -46.32 -44.28 5.92
N ASN A 45 -45.16 -43.85 6.43
CA ASN A 45 -44.23 -43.05 5.67
C ASN A 45 -43.09 -43.89 5.07
N VAL A 46 -42.51 -43.39 3.99
CA VAL A 46 -41.28 -43.91 3.38
C VAL A 46 -40.22 -42.82 3.50
N MET A 47 -39.00 -43.20 3.91
CA MET A 47 -37.90 -42.27 4.17
C MET A 47 -36.71 -42.52 3.24
N VAL A 48 -36.04 -41.44 2.84
CA VAL A 48 -34.78 -41.47 2.10
C VAL A 48 -33.83 -40.40 2.61
N LEU A 49 -32.56 -40.74 2.73
CA LEU A 49 -31.51 -39.79 3.04
C LEU A 49 -30.99 -39.16 1.74
N ALA A 50 -31.12 -37.85 1.62
CA ALA A 50 -30.72 -37.09 0.44
C ALA A 50 -29.79 -35.95 0.83
N GLU A 51 -28.79 -35.66 -0.01
CA GLU A 51 -27.86 -34.57 0.20
C GLU A 51 -28.09 -33.47 -0.84
N THR A 52 -28.13 -32.21 -0.40
CA THR A 52 -28.20 -31.05 -1.29
C THR A 52 -26.82 -30.72 -1.86
N VAL A 53 -26.80 -30.15 -3.07
CA VAL A 53 -25.57 -29.65 -3.69
C VAL A 53 -24.97 -28.55 -2.82
N ILE A 54 -23.63 -28.46 -2.78
CA ILE A 54 -22.93 -27.40 -2.05
C ILE A 54 -23.27 -26.02 -2.58
N GLY A 55 -23.32 -25.04 -1.68
CA GLY A 55 -23.57 -23.64 -2.00
C GLY A 55 -22.29 -22.83 -2.12
N THR A 56 -22.43 -21.55 -2.45
CA THR A 56 -21.34 -20.58 -2.33
C THR A 56 -20.87 -20.52 -0.87
N PRO A 57 -19.56 -20.55 -0.59
CA PRO A 57 -19.06 -20.53 0.78
C PRO A 57 -19.65 -19.40 1.62
N TYR A 58 -19.95 -19.66 2.89
CA TYR A 58 -20.48 -18.67 3.81
C TYR A 58 -20.06 -18.98 5.25
N PRO A 59 -19.71 -18.00 6.11
CA PRO A 59 -19.71 -16.54 5.91
C PRO A 59 -18.64 -16.01 4.94
N ASN A 60 -18.52 -14.68 4.79
CA ASN A 60 -17.42 -14.07 4.04
C ASN A 60 -16.07 -14.61 4.57
N PRO A 61 -15.10 -14.89 3.69
CA PRO A 61 -13.74 -15.23 4.12
C PRO A 61 -13.16 -14.14 5.04
N PRO A 62 -12.33 -14.52 6.03
CA PRO A 62 -11.60 -13.56 6.83
C PRO A 62 -10.53 -12.85 6.01
N ASP A 63 -10.13 -11.66 6.47
CA ASP A 63 -8.99 -10.94 5.89
C ASP A 63 -7.66 -11.63 6.25
N ILE A 64 -6.68 -11.49 5.37
CA ILE A 64 -5.32 -12.00 5.60
C ILE A 64 -4.58 -11.04 6.53
N GLU A 65 -3.88 -11.59 7.52
CA GLU A 65 -3.09 -10.81 8.47
C GLU A 65 -1.65 -10.67 7.95
N ILE A 66 -1.24 -9.46 7.58
CA ILE A 66 0.15 -9.20 7.14
C ILE A 66 1.04 -9.09 8.38
N LYS A 67 2.08 -9.93 8.45
CA LYS A 67 3.06 -9.91 9.54
C LYS A 67 4.29 -9.08 9.20
N GLU A 68 4.79 -9.23 7.97
CA GLU A 68 6.00 -8.55 7.53
C GLU A 68 6.03 -8.39 6.01
N HIS A 69 6.61 -7.30 5.52
CA HIS A 69 6.88 -7.09 4.11
C HIS A 69 8.35 -6.66 3.95
N ARG A 70 9.10 -7.39 3.13
CA ARG A 70 10.53 -7.13 2.86
C ARG A 70 10.81 -7.30 1.37
N GLY A 71 11.01 -6.18 0.67
CA GLY A 71 11.35 -6.17 -0.75
C GLY A 71 10.30 -6.90 -1.58
N ASP A 72 10.70 -7.99 -2.24
CA ASP A 72 9.84 -8.78 -3.12
C ASP A 72 9.02 -9.87 -2.39
N ARG A 73 8.99 -9.87 -1.05
CA ARG A 73 8.33 -10.89 -0.23
C ARG A 73 7.44 -10.32 0.85
N MET A 74 6.41 -11.07 1.20
CA MET A 74 5.48 -10.72 2.29
C MET A 74 5.12 -11.95 3.11
N LEU A 75 5.36 -11.90 4.41
CA LEU A 75 4.96 -12.93 5.37
C LEU A 75 3.56 -12.62 5.88
N VAL A 76 2.64 -13.56 5.74
CA VAL A 76 1.24 -13.43 6.10
C VAL A 76 0.74 -14.60 6.93
N HIS A 77 -0.25 -14.35 7.78
CA HIS A 77 -1.03 -15.37 8.47
C HIS A 77 -2.43 -15.45 7.85
N ILE A 78 -2.87 -16.67 7.51
CA ILE A 78 -4.17 -16.91 6.89
C ILE A 78 -5.11 -17.49 7.95
N PRO A 79 -6.13 -16.75 8.40
CA PRO A 79 -7.06 -17.26 9.39
C PRO A 79 -7.93 -18.39 8.82
N VAL A 80 -8.26 -19.37 9.66
CA VAL A 80 -9.14 -20.48 9.27
C VAL A 80 -10.55 -19.96 8.96
N ALA A 81 -11.00 -20.20 7.73
CA ALA A 81 -12.34 -19.82 7.30
C ALA A 81 -13.40 -20.85 7.74
N LYS A 82 -14.64 -20.38 7.84
CA LYS A 82 -15.82 -21.23 8.08
C LYS A 82 -16.63 -21.33 6.80
N ASN A 83 -17.18 -22.51 6.53
CA ASN A 83 -18.15 -22.71 5.47
C ASN A 83 -19.34 -23.53 5.99
N ILE A 84 -20.54 -22.94 5.99
CA ILE A 84 -21.78 -23.61 6.36
C ILE A 84 -22.47 -24.30 5.18
N ASN A 85 -22.09 -23.95 3.95
CA ASN A 85 -22.74 -24.42 2.72
C ASN A 85 -21.98 -25.58 2.05
N GLY A 86 -20.96 -26.11 2.72
CA GLY A 86 -20.08 -27.16 2.21
C GLY A 86 -18.75 -27.24 2.96
N PRO A 87 -17.82 -28.10 2.52
CA PRO A 87 -16.47 -28.17 3.09
C PRO A 87 -15.63 -26.93 2.74
N VAL A 88 -14.57 -26.68 3.50
CA VAL A 88 -13.47 -25.81 3.06
C VAL A 88 -12.40 -26.72 2.47
N SER A 89 -12.28 -26.72 1.15
CA SER A 89 -11.39 -27.61 0.41
C SER A 89 -10.03 -26.98 0.18
N MET A 90 -9.97 -25.71 -0.22
CA MET A 90 -8.72 -24.97 -0.44
C MET A 90 -8.86 -23.47 -0.10
N TYR A 91 -7.73 -22.82 0.12
CA TYR A 91 -7.59 -21.38 0.29
C TYR A 91 -6.86 -20.79 -0.89
N ARG A 92 -7.46 -19.82 -1.56
CA ARG A 92 -6.88 -19.15 -2.73
C ARG A 92 -6.38 -17.78 -2.33
N VAL A 93 -5.12 -17.47 -2.56
CA VAL A 93 -4.51 -16.18 -2.23
C VAL A 93 -4.37 -15.36 -3.50
N ILE A 94 -4.89 -14.14 -3.47
CA ILE A 94 -4.88 -13.20 -4.60
C ILE A 94 -4.01 -12.03 -4.21
N VAL A 95 -3.12 -11.63 -5.10
CA VAL A 95 -2.34 -10.41 -5.00
C VAL A 95 -2.91 -9.42 -6.01
N SER A 96 -3.24 -8.22 -5.55
CA SER A 96 -3.70 -7.09 -6.36
C SER A 96 -2.75 -5.92 -6.17
N ILE A 97 -2.37 -5.27 -7.27
CA ILE A 97 -1.48 -4.11 -7.33
C ILE A 97 -2.33 -2.90 -7.70
N GLU A 98 -2.65 -2.07 -6.72
CA GLU A 98 -3.73 -1.10 -6.84
C GLU A 98 -3.20 0.25 -7.37
N LEU A 99 -3.18 0.45 -8.69
CA LEU A 99 -2.90 1.77 -9.26
C LEU A 99 -4.15 2.69 -9.32
N TYR A 100 -5.38 2.14 -9.24
CA TYR A 100 -6.63 2.91 -9.46
C TYR A 100 -7.93 2.39 -8.77
N GLN A 101 -7.89 1.87 -7.53
CA GLN A 101 -9.12 1.52 -6.75
C GLN A 101 -10.11 0.57 -7.47
N SER A 102 -9.62 -0.49 -8.10
CA SER A 102 -10.47 -1.44 -8.80
C SER A 102 -10.31 -2.81 -8.18
N SER A 103 -11.35 -3.26 -7.46
CA SER A 103 -11.47 -4.65 -7.02
C SER A 103 -11.24 -5.60 -8.22
N PHE A 104 -10.60 -6.74 -8.00
CA PHE A 104 -10.34 -7.68 -9.08
C PHE A 104 -11.64 -8.23 -9.68
N ILE A 105 -11.63 -8.46 -10.99
CA ILE A 105 -12.77 -9.05 -11.71
C ILE A 105 -12.60 -10.57 -11.71
N ILE A 106 -13.54 -11.28 -11.10
CA ILE A 106 -13.49 -12.73 -10.93
C ILE A 106 -13.36 -13.46 -12.28
N ASP A 107 -14.02 -12.96 -13.32
CA ASP A 107 -14.03 -13.60 -14.65
C ASP A 107 -12.67 -13.60 -15.35
N ASN A 108 -11.81 -12.63 -15.02
CA ASN A 108 -10.46 -12.50 -15.59
C ASN A 108 -9.37 -12.92 -14.59
N LEU A 109 -9.75 -13.49 -13.44
CA LEU A 109 -8.80 -13.88 -12.42
C LEU A 109 -8.06 -15.16 -12.84
N GLY A 110 -6.77 -15.01 -13.14
CA GLY A 110 -5.90 -16.09 -13.61
C GLY A 110 -4.63 -16.25 -12.77
N ASN A 111 -3.69 -17.05 -13.28
CA ASN A 111 -2.35 -17.15 -12.72
C ASN A 111 -1.51 -15.91 -13.09
N PHE A 112 -0.30 -15.81 -12.52
CA PHE A 112 0.60 -14.70 -12.78
C PHE A 112 0.91 -14.49 -14.27
N THR A 113 1.18 -15.56 -15.04
CA THR A 113 1.52 -15.45 -16.47
C THR A 113 0.36 -14.88 -17.28
N TYR A 114 -0.88 -15.33 -17.01
CA TYR A 114 -2.06 -14.80 -17.67
C TYR A 114 -2.27 -13.32 -17.35
N ALA A 115 -2.05 -12.92 -16.09
CA ALA A 115 -2.15 -11.52 -15.69
C ALA A 115 -1.09 -10.65 -16.39
N GLU A 116 0.15 -11.12 -16.51
CA GLU A 116 1.23 -10.41 -17.20
C GLU A 116 0.93 -10.23 -18.70
N GLU A 117 0.48 -11.30 -19.37
CA GLU A 117 0.11 -11.26 -20.79
C GLU A 117 -1.04 -10.29 -21.09
N HIS A 118 -2.00 -10.17 -20.17
CA HIS A 118 -3.19 -9.34 -20.34
C HIS A 118 -3.09 -7.98 -19.63
N GLY A 119 -1.95 -7.67 -19.00
CA GLY A 119 -1.75 -6.43 -18.24
C GLY A 119 -2.72 -6.25 -17.08
N LEU A 120 -3.13 -7.35 -16.42
CA LEU A 120 -4.06 -7.32 -15.29
C LEU A 120 -3.30 -6.98 -14.00
N PRO A 121 -3.83 -6.07 -13.17
CA PRO A 121 -3.21 -5.67 -11.91
C PRO A 121 -3.48 -6.68 -10.78
N TYR A 122 -3.94 -7.89 -11.06
CA TYR A 122 -4.26 -8.89 -10.05
C TYR A 122 -4.02 -10.30 -10.58
N TYR A 123 -3.61 -11.21 -9.70
CA TYR A 123 -3.37 -12.60 -10.03
C TYR A 123 -3.51 -13.51 -8.82
N ILE A 124 -3.77 -14.79 -9.08
CA ILE A 124 -3.73 -15.85 -8.07
C ILE A 124 -2.26 -16.22 -7.85
N THR A 125 -1.80 -16.05 -6.61
CA THR A 125 -0.41 -16.34 -6.22
C THR A 125 -0.26 -17.76 -5.67
N ALA A 126 -1.30 -18.29 -5.04
CA ALA A 126 -1.30 -19.63 -4.47
C ALA A 126 -2.72 -20.18 -4.30
N GLU A 127 -2.83 -21.51 -4.37
CA GLU A 127 -3.97 -22.26 -3.83
C GLU A 127 -3.41 -23.28 -2.83
N LEU A 128 -3.84 -23.15 -1.58
CA LEU A 128 -3.27 -23.81 -0.41
C LEU A 128 -4.28 -24.78 0.19
N ASP A 129 -3.79 -25.91 0.69
CA ASP A 129 -4.63 -26.85 1.42
C ASP A 129 -4.88 -26.34 2.85
N PRO A 130 -5.94 -26.79 3.54
CA PRO A 130 -6.22 -26.38 4.92
C PRO A 130 -5.09 -26.68 5.92
N GLU A 131 -4.18 -27.59 5.57
CA GLU A 131 -3.01 -27.93 6.36
C GLU A 131 -1.88 -26.89 6.21
N ASP A 132 -1.74 -26.28 5.02
CA ASP A 132 -0.68 -25.32 4.72
C ASP A 132 -0.87 -24.00 5.48
N ILE A 133 -2.11 -23.63 5.75
CA ILE A 133 -2.45 -22.38 6.46
C ILE A 133 -2.23 -22.44 7.98
N LYS A 134 -1.82 -23.60 8.52
CA LYS A 134 -1.51 -23.73 9.95
C LYS A 134 -0.28 -22.91 10.36
N ASN A 135 0.63 -22.68 9.41
CA ASN A 135 1.82 -21.85 9.58
C ASN A 135 1.69 -20.57 8.76
N ASP A 136 2.62 -19.63 8.99
CA ASP A 136 2.68 -18.42 8.19
C ASP A 136 3.08 -18.75 6.75
N PHE A 137 2.46 -18.05 5.81
CA PHE A 137 2.68 -18.19 4.39
C PHE A 137 3.53 -17.04 3.87
N ILE A 138 4.45 -17.32 2.94
CA ILE A 138 5.30 -16.31 2.32
C ILE A 138 4.82 -16.08 0.90
N ILE A 139 4.30 -14.89 0.61
CA ILE A 139 4.00 -14.43 -0.74
C ILE A 139 5.30 -13.94 -1.39
N GLY A 140 5.54 -14.31 -2.65
CA GLY A 140 6.74 -13.94 -3.42
C GLY A 140 7.94 -14.88 -3.26
N ASP A 141 7.73 -16.09 -2.73
CA ASP A 141 8.81 -17.06 -2.52
C ASP A 141 9.25 -17.82 -3.79
N ARG A 142 8.57 -17.59 -4.92
CA ARG A 142 8.84 -18.20 -6.24
C ARG A 142 8.56 -19.71 -6.31
N VAL A 143 7.77 -20.22 -5.36
CA VAL A 143 7.29 -21.61 -5.36
C VAL A 143 5.93 -21.68 -6.08
N THR A 144 5.61 -22.85 -6.64
CA THR A 144 4.29 -23.08 -7.27
C THR A 144 3.40 -23.88 -6.32
N TYR A 145 2.21 -23.36 -6.02
CA TYR A 145 1.22 -23.97 -5.14
C TYR A 145 -0.03 -24.34 -5.93
N ASN A 146 -0.32 -25.64 -6.03
CA ASN A 146 -1.47 -26.18 -6.78
C ASN A 146 -1.63 -25.57 -8.19
N GLY A 147 -0.52 -25.38 -8.89
CA GLY A 147 -0.48 -24.83 -10.26
C GLY A 147 -0.39 -23.31 -10.37
N PHE A 148 -0.38 -22.58 -9.25
CA PHE A 148 -0.19 -21.12 -9.22
C PHE A 148 1.22 -20.76 -8.81
N TYR A 149 1.92 -20.01 -9.66
CA TYR A 149 3.27 -19.53 -9.38
C TYR A 149 3.22 -18.31 -8.46
N ASN A 150 3.86 -18.43 -7.29
CA ASN A 150 3.96 -17.37 -6.28
C ASN A 150 5.04 -16.36 -6.68
N ALA A 151 4.70 -15.51 -7.65
CA ALA A 151 5.61 -14.55 -8.26
C ALA A 151 6.15 -13.54 -7.23
N PRO A 152 7.42 -13.11 -7.37
CA PRO A 152 7.99 -12.10 -6.50
C PRO A 152 7.17 -10.80 -6.56
N LEU A 153 6.92 -10.19 -5.41
CA LEU A 153 6.13 -8.97 -5.34
C LEU A 153 6.88 -7.80 -5.99
N PRO A 154 6.16 -6.88 -6.65
CA PRO A 154 6.75 -5.65 -7.14
C PRO A 154 7.18 -4.75 -5.97
N LEU A 155 8.19 -3.91 -6.20
CA LEU A 155 8.67 -2.91 -5.23
C LEU A 155 7.73 -1.69 -5.21
N THR A 156 6.48 -1.89 -4.76
CA THR A 156 5.48 -0.84 -4.57
C THR A 156 4.74 -1.04 -3.24
N ASN A 157 4.23 0.06 -2.68
CA ASN A 157 3.47 0.07 -1.43
C ASN A 157 1.99 -0.29 -1.65
N ASP A 158 1.53 -0.28 -2.90
CA ASP A 158 0.12 -0.42 -3.27
C ASP A 158 -0.23 -1.89 -3.56
N ILE A 159 0.07 -2.78 -2.59
CA ILE A 159 -0.21 -4.21 -2.70
C ILE A 159 -1.33 -4.57 -1.74
N GLU A 160 -2.42 -5.09 -2.28
CA GLU A 160 -3.50 -5.69 -1.53
C GLU A 160 -3.46 -7.21 -1.68
N VAL A 161 -3.68 -7.92 -0.57
CA VAL A 161 -3.79 -9.38 -0.56
C VAL A 161 -5.19 -9.77 -0.10
N SER A 162 -5.89 -10.57 -0.90
CA SER A 162 -7.25 -11.03 -0.60
C SER A 162 -7.31 -12.55 -0.52
N LEU A 163 -8.23 -13.05 0.32
CA LEU A 163 -8.46 -14.49 0.49
C LEU A 163 -9.69 -14.95 -0.28
N GLY A 164 -9.56 -16.09 -0.96
CA GLY A 164 -10.65 -16.87 -1.50
C GLY A 164 -10.81 -18.19 -0.75
N VAL A 165 -12.04 -18.60 -0.47
CA VAL A 165 -12.37 -19.92 0.07
C VAL A 165 -12.96 -20.75 -1.05
N VAL A 166 -12.36 -21.90 -1.32
CA VAL A 166 -12.81 -22.88 -2.31
C VAL A 166 -13.51 -24.03 -1.59
N SER A 167 -14.74 -24.32 -1.99
CA SER A 167 -15.51 -25.49 -1.57
C SER A 167 -15.70 -26.40 -2.76
N GLU A 168 -15.19 -27.62 -2.65
CA GLU A 168 -15.28 -28.62 -3.71
C GLU A 168 -15.81 -29.94 -3.16
N LYS A 169 -16.89 -30.44 -3.75
CA LYS A 169 -17.51 -31.73 -3.40
C LYS A 169 -18.31 -32.25 -4.60
N ASN A 170 -18.21 -33.55 -4.87
CA ASN A 170 -18.97 -34.24 -5.94
C ASN A 170 -18.87 -33.54 -7.32
N ASN A 171 -17.66 -33.13 -7.73
CA ASN A 171 -17.38 -32.39 -8.97
C ASN A 171 -18.06 -31.01 -9.07
N VAL A 172 -18.62 -30.50 -7.98
CA VAL A 172 -19.11 -29.13 -7.89
C VAL A 172 -18.07 -28.32 -7.15
N ARG A 173 -17.63 -27.21 -7.76
CA ARG A 173 -16.68 -26.26 -7.19
C ARG A 173 -17.35 -24.90 -7.03
N LYS A 174 -17.27 -24.33 -5.83
CA LYS A 174 -17.81 -23.01 -5.48
C LYS A 174 -16.74 -22.22 -4.77
N ILE A 175 -16.62 -20.93 -5.09
CA ILE A 175 -15.58 -20.06 -4.53
C ILE A 175 -16.23 -18.79 -4.03
N LYS A 176 -15.75 -18.29 -2.90
CA LYS A 176 -16.08 -16.95 -2.42
C LYS A 176 -14.81 -16.22 -2.03
N TYR A 177 -14.71 -14.97 -2.43
CA TYR A 177 -13.61 -14.10 -2.07
C TYR A 177 -14.00 -13.15 -0.93
N ALA A 178 -13.02 -12.74 -0.14
CA ALA A 178 -13.15 -11.67 0.84
C ALA A 178 -13.55 -10.38 0.11
N GLU A 179 -14.40 -9.58 0.76
CA GLU A 179 -14.68 -8.23 0.29
C GLU A 179 -13.47 -7.36 0.62
N SER A 180 -12.91 -6.69 -0.39
CA SER A 180 -11.75 -5.80 -0.23
C SER A 180 -12.13 -4.63 0.69
N THR A 181 -11.71 -4.69 1.95
CA THR A 181 -11.94 -3.61 2.92
C THR A 181 -10.66 -2.95 3.44
N ASN A 182 -9.48 -3.55 3.21
CA ASN A 182 -8.24 -3.09 3.85
C ASN A 182 -7.28 -2.45 2.84
N LYS A 183 -7.34 -1.11 2.77
CA LYS A 183 -6.25 -0.27 2.25
C LYS A 183 -5.04 -0.43 3.15
N ILE A 184 -4.10 -1.29 2.79
CA ILE A 184 -2.84 -1.38 3.51
C ILE A 184 -1.83 -0.54 2.75
N ILE A 185 -1.62 0.70 3.20
CA ILE A 185 -0.45 1.49 2.80
C ILE A 185 0.73 0.80 3.48
N LEU A 186 1.39 -0.13 2.78
CA LEU A 186 2.62 -0.73 3.26
C LEU A 186 3.69 0.34 3.20
N ASN A 187 3.90 1.05 4.30
CA ASN A 187 5.04 1.92 4.44
C ASN A 187 6.26 1.00 4.40
N ILE A 188 6.92 0.89 3.25
CA ILE A 188 8.25 0.29 3.13
C ILE A 188 9.17 1.19 3.97
N ASN A 189 9.17 0.93 5.28
CA ASN A 189 10.31 1.22 6.11
C ASN A 189 11.32 0.14 5.74
N GLU A 190 11.91 0.26 4.55
CA GLU A 190 13.30 -0.15 4.43
C GLU A 190 13.99 0.53 5.61
N PRO A 191 14.63 -0.19 6.54
CA PRO A 191 15.70 0.45 7.25
C PRO A 191 16.67 0.85 6.15
N GLU A 192 16.62 2.13 5.72
CA GLU A 192 17.72 2.71 4.99
C GLU A 192 18.94 2.32 5.81
N GLU A 193 19.74 1.38 5.30
CA GLU A 193 21.08 1.18 5.80
C GLU A 193 21.81 2.46 5.45
N VAL A 194 21.62 3.48 6.31
CA VAL A 194 22.28 4.76 6.21
C VAL A 194 23.75 4.44 6.27
N SER A 195 24.37 4.45 5.09
CA SER A 195 25.76 4.06 4.98
C SER A 195 26.56 4.86 6.01
N PRO A 196 27.50 4.25 6.74
CA PRO A 196 28.25 4.93 7.80
C PRO A 196 28.93 6.22 7.31
N MET A 197 29.16 6.32 5.99
CA MET A 197 29.65 7.51 5.30
C MET A 197 28.67 8.70 5.32
N VAL A 198 27.36 8.47 5.14
CA VAL A 198 26.33 9.53 5.18
C VAL A 198 26.18 10.08 6.60
N VAL A 199 26.19 9.20 7.61
CA VAL A 199 26.14 9.60 9.02
C VAL A 199 27.41 10.38 9.40
N ALA A 200 28.58 9.91 8.98
CA ALA A 200 29.85 10.60 9.22
C ALA A 200 29.90 11.99 8.53
N LEU A 201 29.37 12.10 7.31
CA LEU A 201 29.30 13.37 6.59
C LEU A 201 28.36 14.37 7.27
N GLY A 202 27.18 13.91 7.72
CA GLY A 202 26.23 14.73 8.47
C GLY A 202 26.83 15.26 9.78
N ALA A 203 27.54 14.41 10.52
CA ALA A 203 28.22 14.80 11.76
C ALA A 203 29.35 15.82 11.50
N ALA A 204 30.14 15.64 10.44
CA ALA A 204 31.22 16.55 10.08
C ALA A 204 30.71 17.96 9.72
N ILE A 205 29.61 18.04 8.97
CA ILE A 205 28.96 19.31 8.61
C ILE A 205 28.45 20.02 9.87
N ALA A 206 27.78 19.30 10.77
CA ALA A 206 27.28 19.86 12.02
C ALA A 206 28.39 20.46 12.88
N ILE A 207 29.52 19.75 13.04
CA ILE A 207 30.69 20.23 13.79
C ILE A 207 31.31 21.47 13.13
N GLY A 208 31.42 21.46 11.79
CA GLY A 208 31.94 22.60 11.03
C GLY A 208 31.14 23.88 11.22
N VAL A 209 29.81 23.79 11.20
CA VAL A 209 28.92 24.94 11.43
C VAL A 209 29.08 25.50 12.85
N VAL A 210 29.20 24.63 13.86
CA VAL A 210 29.41 25.07 15.24
C VAL A 210 30.74 25.81 15.41
N LEU A 211 31.82 25.30 14.82
CA LEU A 211 33.14 25.97 14.86
C LEU A 211 33.13 27.32 14.14
N LEU A 212 32.40 27.43 13.02
CA LEU A 212 32.25 28.67 12.28
C LEU A 212 31.52 29.72 13.11
N LEU A 213 30.44 29.35 13.80
CA LEU A 213 29.70 30.25 14.70
C LEU A 213 30.57 30.75 15.87
N ILE A 214 31.37 29.86 16.47
CA ILE A 214 32.33 30.23 17.53
C ILE A 214 33.39 31.19 16.98
N GLY A 215 33.93 30.92 15.79
CA GLY A 215 34.90 31.77 15.12
C GLY A 215 34.38 33.18 14.82
N ILE A 216 33.15 33.29 14.30
CA ILE A 216 32.47 34.58 14.10
C ILE A 216 32.31 35.31 15.44
N GLY A 217 31.87 34.61 16.49
CA GLY A 217 31.76 35.18 17.84
C GLY A 217 33.09 35.75 18.35
N LEU A 218 34.18 35.01 18.21
CA LEU A 218 35.52 35.45 18.58
C LEU A 218 35.99 36.65 17.76
N LEU A 219 35.74 36.67 16.44
CA LEU A 219 36.07 37.81 15.58
C LEU A 219 35.31 39.08 15.99
N ILE A 220 34.03 38.95 16.37
CA ILE A 220 33.23 40.07 16.88
C ILE A 220 33.81 40.58 18.21
N ILE A 221 34.18 39.68 19.13
CA ILE A 221 34.81 40.04 20.41
C ILE A 221 36.15 40.75 20.18
N LEU A 222 36.99 40.22 19.29
CA LEU A 222 38.29 40.81 18.95
C LEU A 222 38.13 42.19 18.28
N ARG A 223 37.17 42.34 17.35
CA ARG A 223 36.83 43.63 16.76
C ARG A 223 36.38 44.64 17.82
N LYS A 224 35.51 44.23 18.75
CA LYS A 224 35.07 45.09 19.88
C LYS A 224 36.23 45.46 20.81
N LYS A 225 37.10 44.51 21.14
CA LYS A 225 38.27 44.72 22.02
C LYS A 225 39.31 45.64 21.38
N ILE A 226 39.57 45.49 20.08
CA ILE A 226 40.46 46.38 19.31
C ILE A 226 39.85 47.79 19.20
N HIS A 227 38.53 47.89 18.98
CA HIS A 227 37.83 49.19 18.95
C HIS A 227 37.94 49.91 20.31
N PHE A 228 37.68 49.21 21.42
CA PHE A 228 37.83 49.76 22.78
C PHE A 228 39.29 50.14 23.10
N ALA A 229 40.27 49.35 22.67
CA ALA A 229 41.68 49.68 22.85
C ALA A 229 42.12 50.93 22.05
N ARG A 230 41.48 51.21 20.90
CA ARG A 230 41.70 52.45 20.14
C ARG A 230 41.12 53.67 20.85
N LEU A 231 39.98 53.55 21.53
CA LEU A 231 39.41 54.63 22.35
C LEU A 231 40.28 54.99 23.57
N GLN A 232 40.95 54.02 24.21
CA GLN A 232 41.84 54.31 25.35
C GLN A 232 43.19 54.93 24.96
N ARG A 233 43.68 54.71 23.72
CA ARG A 233 44.96 55.27 23.25
C ARG A 233 44.88 56.73 22.75
N GLY A 234 43.67 57.30 22.61
CA GLY A 234 43.49 58.68 22.17
C GLY A 234 43.74 59.76 23.23
N SER A 235 44.07 59.40 24.48
CA SER A 235 44.24 60.36 25.58
C SER A 235 45.68 60.83 25.82
N GLN A 236 46.67 60.34 25.08
CA GLN A 236 48.07 60.77 25.22
C GLN A 236 48.73 60.97 23.86
N SER A 237 48.46 62.12 23.24
CA SER A 237 49.34 62.69 22.22
C SER A 237 49.42 64.20 22.44
N MET A 238 50.57 64.63 22.96
CA MET A 238 50.95 66.02 23.14
C MET A 238 50.95 66.75 21.79
N PRO A 239 50.23 67.87 21.62
CA PRO A 239 50.24 68.59 20.35
C PRO A 239 51.46 69.51 20.28
N LEU A 240 52.38 69.22 19.35
CA LEU A 240 53.34 70.20 18.83
C LEU A 240 52.61 71.00 17.74
N SER A 241 52.39 72.28 17.99
CA SER A 241 51.81 73.22 17.04
C SER A 241 52.80 73.48 15.90
N LEU A 242 52.38 73.21 14.65
CA LEU A 242 52.99 73.82 13.47
C LEU A 242 51.93 74.67 12.77
N SER A 243 52.18 75.97 12.79
CA SER A 243 51.44 77.02 12.08
C SER A 243 51.82 77.00 10.61
N GLU A 244 50.86 76.78 9.71
CA GLU A 244 51.00 77.18 8.30
C GLU A 244 49.73 77.89 7.79
N PRO A 245 49.88 78.96 7.00
CA PRO A 245 48.77 79.84 6.63
C PRO A 245 48.00 79.35 5.41
N CYS A 246 46.71 79.70 5.43
CA CYS A 246 45.72 79.53 4.39
C CYS A 246 46.11 80.15 3.04
N VAL A 247 45.82 79.41 1.95
CA VAL A 247 45.69 79.97 0.60
C VAL A 247 44.33 79.54 0.07
N GLU A 248 43.43 80.50 -0.05
CA GLU A 248 42.12 80.38 -0.67
C GLU A 248 42.27 80.38 -2.20
N ILE A 249 41.59 79.45 -2.88
CA ILE A 249 41.36 79.52 -4.33
C ILE A 249 39.86 79.35 -4.57
N GLU A 250 39.17 80.48 -4.72
CA GLU A 250 37.88 80.64 -5.40
C GLU A 250 38.17 81.19 -6.81
N ASN A 251 37.37 81.06 -7.87
CA ASN A 251 36.17 80.34 -8.27
C ASN A 251 35.99 80.73 -9.78
N SER A 252 35.06 80.06 -10.47
CA SER A 252 34.39 80.42 -11.73
C SER A 252 35.20 80.18 -13.02
N GLY A 253 34.81 79.35 -13.97
CA GLY A 253 33.50 78.81 -14.33
C GLY A 253 32.98 79.55 -15.56
N PHE A 254 33.17 78.99 -16.76
CA PHE A 254 32.35 79.24 -17.96
C PHE A 254 32.55 78.10 -18.97
N ILE A 255 31.46 77.37 -19.23
CA ILE A 255 31.30 76.46 -20.38
C ILE A 255 30.64 77.30 -21.47
N GLN A 256 31.20 77.25 -22.68
CA GLN A 256 30.56 77.77 -23.88
C GLN A 256 30.52 76.63 -24.90
N ASP A 257 29.33 76.10 -25.11
CA ASP A 257 29.00 75.24 -26.25
C ASP A 257 28.86 76.11 -27.49
N GLU A 258 29.58 75.81 -28.57
CA GLU A 258 29.10 76.03 -29.95
C GLU A 258 30.01 75.35 -31.00
N ASP A 259 29.39 74.37 -31.68
CA ASP A 259 29.44 74.02 -33.10
C ASP A 259 30.74 74.01 -33.90
N GLU A 260 31.13 72.80 -34.36
CA GLU A 260 31.28 72.52 -35.80
C GLU A 260 31.42 71.01 -36.05
N ARG A 261 30.40 70.39 -36.67
CA ARG A 261 30.46 68.99 -37.13
C ARG A 261 30.46 68.99 -38.66
N VAL A 262 31.64 68.93 -39.25
CA VAL A 262 31.83 68.83 -40.71
C VAL A 262 31.89 67.36 -41.11
N ASP A 263 30.96 66.95 -41.97
CA ASP A 263 30.75 65.58 -42.43
C ASP A 263 31.51 65.34 -43.75
N TYR A 264 32.46 64.39 -43.74
CA TYR A 264 33.43 64.18 -44.83
C TYR A 264 33.07 63.05 -45.82
N TYR A 265 31.95 62.36 -45.65
CA TYR A 265 31.68 61.12 -46.39
C TYR A 265 30.67 61.21 -47.55
N SER A 266 30.25 62.41 -47.95
CA SER A 266 29.26 62.60 -49.01
C SER A 266 29.77 62.43 -50.45
N ASN A 267 31.01 61.96 -50.66
CA ASN A 267 31.60 61.83 -52.01
C ASN A 267 32.31 60.49 -52.28
N LEU A 268 31.65 59.37 -51.96
CA LEU A 268 32.02 58.08 -52.55
C LEU A 268 30.82 57.52 -53.35
N LYS A 269 31.12 57.42 -54.64
CA LYS A 269 30.31 57.18 -55.85
C LYS A 269 29.42 55.94 -55.84
#